data_AF-A0A9C9NX90-F1
#
_entry.id   AF-A0A9C9NX90-F1
#
_cell.length_a   1.000
_cell.length_b   1.000
_cell.length_c   1.000
_cell.angle_alpha   90.00
_cell.angle_beta   90.00
_cell.angle_gamma   90.00
#
_symmetry.space_group_name_H-M   'P 1'
#
loop_
_entity.id
_entity.type
_entity.pdbx_description
1 polymer ?
#
loop_
_entity_poly.entity_id
_entity_poly.type
_entity_poly.pdbx_seq_one_letter_code
_entity_poly.pdbx_strand_id
1 'polypeptide(L)'
;MPYCQHCGGKTGDDAIFCPKCGEILVGEDIGWNEFQIQEEIDGAKHRANMYTISAIVLATLGLVGGGILCALLSLLGLFGIPFVCLGGGCATWAARYERKARNLQKQLSR
;
A
#
# COMPACT_ATOMS: atom_id res chain seq x y z
N MET A 1 3.01 -42.42 -6.60
CA MET A 1 3.68 -42.26 -5.29
C MET A 1 4.73 -41.16 -5.33
N PRO A 2 4.34 -39.91 -5.03
CA PRO A 2 5.26 -38.79 -4.86
C PRO A 2 6.15 -38.98 -3.63
N TYR A 3 7.33 -38.34 -3.65
CA TYR A 3 8.23 -38.27 -2.53
C TYR A 3 8.35 -36.81 -2.08
N CYS A 4 8.42 -36.58 -0.78
CA CYS A 4 8.66 -35.27 -0.22
C CYS A 4 10.05 -34.75 -0.63
N GLN A 5 10.11 -33.58 -1.26
CA GLN A 5 11.35 -32.96 -1.71
C GLN A 5 12.27 -32.52 -0.56
N HIS A 6 11.71 -32.30 0.64
CA HIS A 6 12.46 -31.83 1.81
C HIS A 6 13.14 -32.98 2.57
N CYS A 7 12.46 -34.12 2.76
CA CYS A 7 12.98 -35.22 3.58
C CYS A 7 13.11 -36.58 2.86
N GLY A 8 12.71 -36.66 1.59
CA GLY A 8 12.74 -37.92 0.81
C GLY A 8 11.72 -38.97 1.28
N GLY A 9 10.82 -38.62 2.19
CA GLY A 9 9.76 -39.52 2.66
C GLY A 9 8.73 -39.84 1.57
N LYS A 10 8.21 -41.08 1.55
CA LYS A 10 7.06 -41.42 0.70
C LYS A 10 5.83 -40.64 1.12
N THR A 11 5.17 -40.02 0.15
CA THR A 11 3.92 -39.31 0.34
C THR A 11 2.81 -40.03 -0.46
N GLY A 12 1.58 -40.05 0.07
CA GLY A 12 0.40 -40.44 -0.71
C GLY A 12 0.15 -39.46 -1.86
N ASP A 13 -0.49 -39.93 -2.94
CA ASP A 13 -0.73 -39.10 -4.13
C ASP A 13 -1.58 -37.85 -3.83
N ASP A 14 -2.36 -37.86 -2.74
CA ASP A 14 -3.24 -36.76 -2.31
C ASP A 14 -2.82 -36.10 -0.97
N ALA A 15 -1.62 -36.39 -0.44
CA ALA A 15 -1.27 -35.89 0.89
C ALA A 15 -0.86 -34.40 0.84
N ILE A 16 -1.61 -33.56 1.57
CA ILE A 16 -1.41 -32.11 1.67
C ILE A 16 -0.13 -31.77 2.45
N PHE A 17 0.26 -32.62 3.39
CA PHE A 17 1.44 -32.47 4.23
C PHE A 17 2.26 -33.76 4.27
N CYS A 18 3.57 -33.63 4.44
CA CYS A 18 4.45 -34.76 4.62
C CYS A 18 4.28 -35.32 6.05
N PRO A 19 3.84 -36.57 6.23
CA PRO A 19 3.66 -37.16 7.56
C PRO A 19 4.98 -37.40 8.31
N LYS A 20 6.13 -37.30 7.62
CA LYS A 20 7.45 -37.49 8.24
C LYS A 20 8.07 -36.20 8.77
N CYS A 21 7.96 -35.09 8.04
CA CYS A 21 8.65 -33.84 8.41
C CYS A 21 7.71 -32.65 8.61
N GLY A 22 6.41 -32.80 8.31
CA GLY A 22 5.42 -31.73 8.45
C GLY A 22 5.42 -30.70 7.33
N GLU A 23 6.23 -30.89 6.28
CA GLU A 23 6.31 -29.97 5.14
C GLU A 23 5.00 -29.97 4.34
N ILE A 24 4.53 -28.80 3.94
CA ILE A 24 3.35 -28.65 3.09
C ILE A 24 3.73 -29.01 1.65
N LEU A 25 3.01 -29.96 1.06
CA LEU A 25 3.29 -30.51 -0.26
C LEU A 25 2.40 -29.94 -1.36
N VAL A 26 1.29 -29.30 -0.97
CA VAL A 26 0.37 -28.62 -1.88
C VAL A 26 0.65 -27.13 -1.84
N GLY A 27 1.21 -26.60 -2.93
CA GLY A 27 1.60 -25.19 -3.08
C GLY A 27 0.43 -24.19 -3.20
N GLU A 28 -0.73 -24.47 -2.60
CA GLU A 28 -1.85 -23.53 -2.59
C GLU A 28 -1.67 -22.43 -1.53
N ASP A 29 -1.07 -22.73 -0.38
CA ASP A 29 -0.98 -21.78 0.73
C ASP A 29 -0.08 -20.58 0.42
N ILE A 30 0.98 -20.79 -0.37
CA ILE A 30 1.87 -19.74 -0.87
C ILE A 30 1.16 -18.86 -1.91
N GLY A 31 0.33 -19.45 -2.77
CA GLY A 31 -0.41 -18.71 -3.80
C GLY A 31 -1.50 -17.81 -3.22
N TRP A 32 -2.30 -18.30 -2.26
CA TRP A 32 -3.33 -17.51 -1.60
C TRP A 32 -2.73 -16.41 -0.71
N ASN A 33 -1.60 -16.68 -0.04
CA ASN A 33 -0.90 -15.69 0.78
C ASN A 33 -0.29 -14.57 -0.08
N GLU A 34 0.35 -14.90 -1.21
CA GLU A 34 0.91 -13.89 -2.10
C GLU A 34 -0.17 -13.02 -2.78
N PHE A 35 -1.31 -13.61 -3.12
CA PHE A 35 -2.45 -12.88 -3.67
C PHE A 35 -3.08 -11.91 -2.64
N GLN A 36 -3.25 -12.33 -1.39
CA GLN A 36 -3.74 -11.45 -0.31
C GLN A 36 -2.78 -10.29 -0.05
N ILE A 37 -1.47 -10.54 -0.08
CA ILE A 37 -0.48 -9.48 0.15
C ILE A 37 -0.46 -8.50 -1.03
N GLN A 38 -0.57 -8.97 -2.28
CA GLN A 38 -0.69 -8.08 -3.44
C GLN A 38 -1.96 -7.24 -3.40
N GLU A 39 -3.10 -7.81 -2.99
CA GLU A 39 -4.36 -7.08 -2.83
C GLU A 39 -4.25 -5.97 -1.78
N GLU A 40 -3.61 -6.25 -0.63
CA GLU A 40 -3.39 -5.24 0.41
C GLU A 40 -2.44 -4.12 -0.08
N ILE A 41 -1.41 -4.48 -0.86
CA ILE A 41 -0.47 -3.52 -1.47
C ILE A 41 -1.19 -2.62 -2.48
N ASP A 42 -1.98 -3.18 -3.39
CA ASP A 42 -2.72 -2.42 -4.39
C ASP A 42 -3.79 -1.54 -3.75
N GLY A 43 -4.46 -2.02 -2.70
CA GLY A 43 -5.37 -1.22 -1.89
C GLY A 43 -4.67 -0.02 -1.22
N ALA A 44 -3.47 -0.23 -0.67
CA ALA A 44 -2.68 0.86 -0.08
C ALA A 44 -2.20 1.87 -1.13
N LYS A 45 -1.76 1.40 -2.30
CA LYS A 45 -1.33 2.24 -3.42
C LYS A 45 -2.49 3.09 -3.96
N HIS A 46 -3.68 2.52 -4.06
CA HIS A 46 -4.86 3.23 -4.52
C HIS A 46 -5.24 4.37 -3.55
N ARG A 47 -5.21 4.12 -2.24
CA ARG A 47 -5.43 5.16 -1.22
C ARG A 47 -4.39 6.27 -1.30
N ALA A 48 -3.11 5.93 -1.46
CA ALA A 48 -2.05 6.93 -1.61
C ALA A 48 -2.30 7.83 -2.82
N ASN A 49 -2.60 7.25 -3.98
CA ASN A 49 -2.89 8.01 -5.20
C ASN A 49 -4.07 8.97 -5.03
N MET A 50 -5.13 8.55 -4.33
CA MET A 50 -6.28 9.41 -4.02
C MET A 50 -5.88 10.64 -3.19
N TYR A 51 -5.03 10.48 -2.17
CA TYR A 51 -4.54 11.61 -1.38
C TYR A 51 -3.62 12.53 -2.19
N THR A 52 -2.78 11.98 -3.08
CA THR A 52 -1.92 12.77 -3.96
C THR A 52 -2.74 13.64 -4.90
N ILE A 53 -3.76 13.07 -5.54
CA ILE A 53 -4.67 13.80 -6.43
C ILE A 53 -5.41 14.88 -5.64
N SER A 54 -5.92 14.56 -4.45
CA SER A 54 -6.59 15.54 -3.58
C SER A 54 -5.67 16.70 -3.22
N ALA A 55 -4.41 16.44 -2.85
CA ALA A 55 -3.44 17.49 -2.54
C ALA A 55 -3.17 18.42 -3.74
N ILE A 56 -3.04 17.87 -4.95
CA ILE A 56 -2.86 18.65 -6.19
C ILE A 56 -4.09 19.53 -6.46
N VAL A 57 -5.30 18.97 -6.31
CA VAL A 57 -6.55 19.72 -6.51
C VAL A 57 -6.68 20.85 -5.50
N LEU A 58 -6.37 20.60 -4.23
CA LEU A 58 -6.41 21.63 -3.19
C LEU A 58 -5.36 22.73 -3.40
N ALA A 59 -4.15 22.36 -3.82
CA ALA A 59 -3.11 23.33 -4.14
C ALA A 59 -3.49 24.20 -5.34
N THR A 60 -4.05 23.60 -6.40
CA THR A 60 -4.48 24.35 -7.59
C THR A 60 -5.67 25.26 -7.31
N LEU A 61 -6.67 24.80 -6.55
CA LEU A 61 -7.78 25.64 -6.08
C LEU A 61 -7.31 26.77 -5.16
N GLY A 62 -6.33 26.52 -4.28
CA GLY A 62 -5.74 27.54 -3.43
C GLY A 62 -5.00 28.62 -4.22
N LEU A 63 -4.25 28.24 -5.27
CA LEU A 63 -3.54 29.17 -6.14
C LEU A 63 -4.49 29.97 -7.05
N VAL A 64 -5.47 29.30 -7.68
CA VAL A 64 -6.43 29.94 -8.59
C VAL A 64 -7.45 30.78 -7.81
N GLY A 65 -7.99 30.25 -6.71
CA GLY A 65 -8.91 30.97 -5.82
C GLY A 65 -8.21 32.11 -5.08
N GLY A 66 -7.00 31.90 -4.56
CA GLY A 66 -6.22 32.94 -3.90
C GLY A 66 -5.76 34.04 -4.86
N GLY A 67 -5.35 33.69 -6.08
CA GLY A 67 -4.91 34.65 -7.09
C GLY A 67 -6.04 35.53 -7.64
N ILE A 68 -7.23 34.95 -7.88
CA ILE A 68 -8.37 35.69 -8.41
C ILE A 68 -9.05 36.55 -7.32
N LEU A 69 -9.13 36.08 -6.06
CA LEU A 69 -9.73 36.86 -4.97
C LEU A 69 -8.81 37.93 -4.37
N CYS A 70 -7.48 37.77 -4.43
CA CYS A 70 -6.53 38.82 -3.98
C CYS A 70 -6.61 40.10 -4.83
N ALA A 71 -7.10 40.03 -6.07
CA ALA A 71 -7.30 41.21 -6.91
C ALA A 71 -8.53 42.04 -6.51
N LEU A 72 -9.45 41.50 -5.69
CA LEU A 72 -10.74 42.14 -5.36
C LEU A 72 -10.95 42.45 -3.86
N LEU A 73 -10.36 41.70 -2.92
CA LEU A 73 -10.51 41.99 -1.48
C LEU A 73 -9.23 41.74 -0.68
N SER A 74 -8.65 42.81 -0.14
CA SER A 74 -7.40 42.84 0.64
C SER A 74 -7.44 42.11 2.01
N LEU A 75 -8.46 41.28 2.30
CA LEU A 75 -8.61 40.58 3.61
C LEU A 75 -8.52 39.04 3.54
N LEU A 76 -8.39 38.43 2.35
CA LEU A 76 -8.48 36.97 2.18
C LEU A 76 -7.15 36.20 2.23
N GLY A 77 -6.02 36.86 2.52
CA GLY A 77 -4.70 36.23 2.65
C GLY A 77 -4.59 35.16 3.76
N LEU A 78 -5.55 35.09 4.68
CA LEU A 78 -5.60 34.07 5.75
C LEU A 78 -6.24 32.73 5.32
N PHE A 79 -6.99 32.69 4.22
CA PHE A 79 -7.67 31.45 3.78
C PHE A 79 -6.72 30.42 3.16
N GLY A 80 -5.55 30.82 2.67
CA GLY A 80 -4.55 29.89 2.11
C GLY A 80 -3.82 29.05 3.16
N ILE A 81 -3.69 29.56 4.38
CA ILE A 81 -2.97 28.92 5.49
C ILE A 81 -3.54 27.54 5.86
N PRO A 82 -4.86 27.35 6.07
CA PRO A 82 -5.42 26.03 6.38
C PRO A 82 -5.22 25.01 5.25
N PHE A 83 -5.26 25.42 3.97
CA PHE A 83 -5.01 24.52 2.85
C PHE A 83 -3.55 24.06 2.77
N VAL A 84 -2.60 24.96 3.04
CA VAL A 84 -1.17 24.62 3.10
C VAL A 84 -0.88 23.68 4.27
N CYS A 85 -1.48 23.91 5.45
CA CYS A 85 -1.33 23.03 6.61
C CYS A 85 -1.93 21.65 6.38
N LEU A 86 -3.12 21.57 5.76
CA LEU A 86 -3.75 20.29 5.38
C LEU A 86 -2.90 19.52 4.37
N GLY A 87 -2.31 20.21 3.37
CA GLY A 87 -1.39 19.62 2.41
C GLY A 87 -0.12 19.03 3.07
N GLY A 88 0.48 19.76 4.01
CA GLY A 88 1.62 19.27 4.80
C GLY A 88 1.28 18.02 5.62
N GLY A 89 0.10 17.99 6.23
CA GLY A 89 -0.41 16.83 6.95
C GLY A 89 -0.54 15.59 6.06
N CYS A 90 -1.12 15.73 4.87
CA CYS A 90 -1.27 14.65 3.90
C CYS A 90 0.09 14.07 3.44
N ALA A 91 1.10 14.91 3.24
CA ALA A 91 2.44 14.46 2.82
C ALA A 91 3.13 13.57 3.87
N THR A 92 3.02 13.91 5.16
CA THR A 92 3.60 13.10 6.24
C THR A 92 2.93 11.73 6.36
N TRP A 93 1.61 11.67 6.15
CA TRP A 93 0.85 10.42 6.13
C TRP A 93 1.21 9.54 4.94
N ALA A 94 1.36 10.12 3.75
CA ALA A 94 1.81 9.40 2.55
C ALA A 94 3.19 8.74 2.75
N ALA A 95 4.16 9.50 3.31
CA ALA A 95 5.50 8.98 3.60
C ALA A 95 5.49 7.79 4.59
N ARG A 96 4.55 7.81 5.55
CA ARG A 96 4.37 6.72 6.52
C ARG A 96 3.85 5.45 5.84
N TYR A 97 2.87 5.58 4.96
CA TYR A 97 2.33 4.45 4.20
C TYR A 97 3.35 3.87 3.22
N GLU A 98 4.16 4.71 2.55
CA GLU A 98 5.25 4.24 1.70
C GLU A 98 6.31 3.44 2.45
N ARG A 99 6.66 3.83 3.69
CA ARG A 99 7.59 3.04 4.52
C ARG A 99 7.00 1.67 4.86
N LYS A 100 5.71 1.62 5.21
CA LYS A 100 5.03 0.37 5.53
C LYS A 100 5.01 -0.55 4.31
N ALA A 101 4.67 -0.03 3.14
CA ALA A 101 4.68 -0.77 1.88
C ALA A 101 6.08 -1.34 1.54
N ARG A 102 7.15 -0.53 1.67
CA ARG A 102 8.54 -1.00 1.46
C ARG A 102 8.95 -2.12 2.41
N ASN A 103 8.54 -2.08 3.67
CA ASN A 103 8.87 -3.15 4.62
C ASN A 103 8.12 -4.45 4.30
N LEU A 104 6.87 -4.37 3.88
CA LEU A 104 6.10 -5.53 3.41
C LEU A 104 6.74 -6.14 2.15
N GLN A 105 7.16 -5.30 1.20
CA GLN A 105 7.85 -5.76 -0.01
C GLN A 105 9.16 -6.53 0.30
N LYS A 106 9.92 -6.10 1.32
CA LYS A 106 11.14 -6.80 1.76
C LYS A 106 10.87 -8.15 2.43
N GLN A 107 9.69 -8.32 3.04
CA GLN A 107 9.28 -9.60 3.64
C GLN A 107 8.90 -10.61 2.56
N LEU A 108 8.25 -10.15 1.48
CA LEU A 108 7.89 -10.96 0.31
C LEU A 108 9.10 -11.39 -0.53
N SER A 109 10.16 -10.58 -0.58
CA SER A 109 11.36 -10.87 -1.37
C SER A 109 12.40 -11.75 -0.64
N ARG A 110 12.05 -12.32 0.51
CA ARG A 110 12.95 -13.12 1.36
C ARG A 110 12.45 -14.56 1.42
#